data_AF-A0A969GNJ6-F1
#
_entry.id   AF-A0A969GNJ6-F1
#
_cell.length_a   1.000
_cell.length_b   1.000
_cell.length_c   1.000
_cell.angle_alpha   90.00
_cell.angle_beta   90.00
_cell.angle_gamma   90.00
#
_symmetry.space_group_name_H-M   'P 1'
#
loop_
_entity.id
_entity.type
_entity.pdbx_description
1 polymer ?
#
loop_
_entity_poly.entity_id
_entity_poly.type
_entity_poly.pdbx_seq_one_letter_code
_entity_poly.pdbx_strand_id
1 'polypeptide(L)'
;MTRRLFDSEYIFGIHEPGGEGYMVEAGRPGWIVFTEAIGADPDDFSGQDYSPYSSRNLGVMARLNNGYSPAGTIPNSAYYEEFAQRCANFVANSRGCKIWIIGNEMNYAIERPPLFSRAAETLDDAEPEPASGESKGLLATARRGAQAVMRNLSAGMGDAQLFSRSVASDADEIVKDALVDDAQLAPLLAPAAESGEVITPEMYARCYALCRQAIHAIPGHSDDQVLIGAVAPWNDQTRYPGNESGDWVVYFQDILDLLGVEQCDGVTIHTYTHGADTNLIYSDAKMDPPFQNRHFNFKAYVDFMQAIPASMRQLPVYITETNQDVPWENRNIGWVQAAYGEINWWNSQPGSQQIHNLILYRWPKIDQWYIEGKAGVIEDFRLALRNNYRWQEPTTPPQSFRAGDIVATTSVVNLRRSPGFLGKPAGDIVAQLPAQTRLSILVTFPKVQMLLSGGRCGPSIAGCKVGSLRPRPTGLH
;
A
#
# COMPACT_ATOMS: atom_id res chain seq x y z
N MET A 1 -20.28 10.95 -2.11
CA MET A 1 -20.62 9.52 -2.13
C MET A 1 -19.31 8.83 -1.94
N THR A 2 -19.17 8.08 -0.85
CA THR A 2 -18.02 7.20 -0.61
C THR A 2 -17.88 6.28 -1.81
N ARG A 3 -16.67 6.20 -2.37
CA ARG A 3 -16.40 5.30 -3.49
C ARG A 3 -16.33 3.86 -2.97
N ARG A 4 -16.58 2.89 -3.86
CA ARG A 4 -16.84 1.48 -3.50
C ARG A 4 -15.68 0.83 -2.75
N LEU A 5 -14.44 1.21 -3.04
CA LEU A 5 -13.22 0.63 -2.46
C LEU A 5 -12.60 1.47 -1.33
N PHE A 6 -13.30 2.52 -0.85
CA PHE A 6 -12.66 3.57 -0.06
C PHE A 6 -11.40 4.08 -0.76
N ASP A 7 -11.48 4.34 -2.07
CA ASP A 7 -10.41 4.83 -2.94
C ASP A 7 -10.47 6.35 -3.14
N SER A 8 -9.38 6.94 -3.66
CA SER A 8 -9.30 8.34 -4.07
C SER A 8 -9.02 8.48 -5.56
N GLU A 9 -9.52 9.55 -6.19
CA GLU A 9 -9.22 9.90 -7.60
C GLU A 9 -7.91 10.68 -7.74
N TYR A 10 -7.40 11.20 -6.62
CA TYR A 10 -6.17 11.98 -6.60
C TYR A 10 -4.99 11.06 -6.34
N ILE A 11 -3.84 11.37 -6.92
CA ILE A 11 -2.63 10.57 -6.71
C ILE A 11 -1.91 10.91 -5.40
N PHE A 12 -2.29 11.99 -4.72
CA PHE A 12 -1.66 12.44 -3.48
C PHE A 12 -1.83 11.40 -2.36
N GLY A 13 -0.79 11.16 -1.56
CA GLY A 13 -0.95 10.40 -0.34
C GLY A 13 0.23 10.45 0.61
N ILE A 14 0.00 9.90 1.79
CA ILE A 14 0.93 9.91 2.92
C ILE A 14 0.96 8.55 3.60
N HIS A 15 2.13 8.16 4.07
CA HIS A 15 2.31 6.96 4.87
C HIS A 15 2.07 7.29 6.34
N GLU A 16 1.18 6.52 7.01
CA GLU A 16 0.62 6.78 8.34
C GLU A 16 -0.19 8.09 8.46
N PRO A 17 -1.13 8.17 9.44
CA PRO A 17 -1.94 9.36 9.64
C PRO A 17 -1.18 10.54 10.26
N GLY A 18 -1.78 11.73 10.14
CA GLY A 18 -1.35 12.99 10.73
C GLY A 18 -1.22 14.13 9.72
N GLY A 19 -1.06 13.81 8.43
CA GLY A 19 -0.89 14.78 7.35
C GLY A 19 -2.11 14.96 6.46
N GLU A 20 -3.12 14.10 6.61
CA GLU A 20 -4.26 14.03 5.71
C GLU A 20 -5.16 15.26 5.79
N GLY A 21 -5.06 16.01 6.90
CA GLY A 21 -5.68 17.32 7.04
C GLY A 21 -5.38 18.23 5.85
N TYR A 22 -4.14 18.27 5.38
CA TYR A 22 -3.74 19.12 4.26
C TYR A 22 -4.39 18.71 2.94
N MET A 23 -4.57 17.41 2.71
CA MET A 23 -5.28 16.90 1.53
C MET A 23 -6.77 17.26 1.58
N VAL A 24 -7.41 17.07 2.73
CA VAL A 24 -8.84 17.37 2.92
C VAL A 24 -9.11 18.88 2.82
N GLU A 25 -8.29 19.71 3.46
CA GLU A 25 -8.39 21.18 3.42
C GLU A 25 -8.22 21.73 1.99
N ALA A 26 -7.34 21.12 1.20
CA ALA A 26 -7.15 21.47 -0.22
C ALA A 26 -8.31 21.02 -1.13
N GLY A 27 -9.31 20.30 -0.61
CA GLY A 27 -10.40 19.72 -1.41
C GLY A 27 -9.93 18.54 -2.29
N ARG A 28 -8.80 17.94 -1.94
CA ARG A 28 -8.15 16.84 -2.67
C ARG A 28 -7.89 15.66 -1.74
N PRO A 29 -8.94 15.01 -1.21
CA PRO A 29 -8.77 13.88 -0.31
C PRO A 29 -8.03 12.76 -1.04
N GLY A 30 -6.74 12.61 -0.77
CA GLY A 30 -5.84 11.62 -1.38
C GLY A 30 -5.87 10.30 -0.62
N TRP A 31 -4.73 9.64 -0.51
CA TRP A 31 -4.57 8.29 0.04
C TRP A 31 -3.82 8.29 1.37
N ILE A 32 -4.15 7.35 2.23
CA ILE A 32 -3.37 6.97 3.41
C ILE A 32 -3.08 5.49 3.33
N VAL A 33 -1.81 5.14 3.53
CA VAL A 33 -1.37 3.76 3.77
C VAL A 33 -1.08 3.60 5.26
N PHE A 34 -1.66 2.57 5.86
CA PHE A 34 -1.38 2.12 7.23
C PHE A 34 -0.49 0.89 7.17
N THR A 35 0.45 0.75 8.12
CA THR A 35 1.23 -0.49 8.29
C THR A 35 0.87 -1.18 9.60
N GLU A 36 0.38 -2.41 9.49
CA GLU A 36 -0.10 -3.21 10.61
C GLU A 36 0.83 -4.40 10.78
N ALA A 37 1.33 -4.61 12.00
CA ALA A 37 2.00 -5.85 12.39
C ALA A 37 1.00 -6.70 13.14
N ILE A 38 0.38 -7.65 12.45
CA ILE A 38 -0.77 -8.40 12.93
C ILE A 38 -0.40 -9.76 13.54
N GLY A 39 0.86 -10.18 13.43
CA GLY A 39 1.32 -11.52 13.83
C GLY A 39 0.77 -12.62 12.93
N ALA A 40 0.89 -13.86 13.38
CA ALA A 40 0.37 -15.04 12.68
C ALA A 40 -0.53 -15.92 13.58
N ASP A 41 -0.98 -15.42 14.73
CA ASP A 41 -1.89 -16.17 15.60
C ASP A 41 -3.28 -16.32 14.95
N PRO A 42 -3.72 -17.53 14.58
CA PRO A 42 -5.00 -17.74 13.91
C PRO A 42 -6.21 -17.50 14.83
N ASP A 43 -6.01 -17.38 16.15
CA ASP A 43 -7.05 -17.11 17.15
C ASP A 43 -7.12 -15.64 17.56
N ASP A 44 -6.29 -14.76 16.99
CA ASP A 44 -6.38 -13.31 17.18
C ASP A 44 -7.44 -12.69 16.24
N PHE A 45 -8.51 -12.17 16.83
CA PHE A 45 -9.64 -11.50 16.17
C PHE A 45 -9.61 -9.97 16.28
N SER A 46 -8.50 -9.39 16.72
CA SER A 46 -8.33 -7.94 16.71
C SER A 46 -8.36 -7.40 15.28
N GLY A 47 -8.87 -6.17 15.13
CA GLY A 47 -8.97 -5.44 13.88
C GLY A 47 -8.92 -3.92 14.15
N GLN A 48 -9.03 -3.12 13.09
CA GLN A 48 -8.81 -1.67 13.16
C GLN A 48 -9.97 -0.86 12.57
N ASP A 49 -10.20 0.33 13.12
CA ASP A 49 -11.19 1.27 12.61
C ASP A 49 -10.54 2.37 11.77
N TYR A 50 -10.66 2.25 10.45
CA TYR A 50 -10.21 3.25 9.48
C TYR A 50 -11.31 4.23 9.05
N SER A 51 -12.54 4.07 9.57
CA SER A 51 -13.68 4.94 9.25
C SER A 51 -13.44 6.43 9.51
N PRO A 52 -12.61 6.85 10.50
CA PRO A 52 -12.25 8.27 10.67
C PRO A 52 -11.62 8.90 9.42
N TYR A 53 -10.97 8.09 8.56
CA TYR A 53 -10.33 8.54 7.33
C TYR A 53 -11.24 8.34 6.12
N SER A 54 -11.77 7.14 5.93
CA SER A 54 -12.59 6.84 4.74
C SER A 54 -13.91 7.61 4.71
N SER A 55 -14.48 7.97 5.87
CA SER A 55 -15.65 8.87 5.93
C SER A 55 -15.38 10.30 5.44
N ARG A 56 -14.11 10.69 5.33
CA ARG A 56 -13.65 11.97 4.77
C ARG A 56 -13.32 11.89 3.28
N ASN A 57 -13.72 10.78 2.62
CA ASN A 57 -13.43 10.43 1.22
C ASN A 57 -11.94 10.24 0.92
N LEU A 58 -11.12 9.94 1.94
CA LEU A 58 -9.74 9.54 1.73
C LEU A 58 -9.70 8.10 1.20
N GLY A 59 -8.75 7.86 0.32
CA GLY A 59 -8.27 6.54 -0.05
C GLY A 59 -7.64 5.86 1.17
N VAL A 60 -8.05 4.63 1.50
CA VAL A 60 -7.51 3.88 2.66
C VAL A 60 -6.99 2.53 2.19
N MET A 61 -5.72 2.27 2.50
CA MET A 61 -5.05 0.99 2.27
C MET A 61 -4.37 0.55 3.57
N ALA A 62 -4.34 -0.75 3.86
CA ALA A 62 -3.62 -1.29 5.01
C ALA A 62 -2.65 -2.40 4.57
N ARG A 63 -1.38 -2.23 4.91
CA ARG A 63 -0.31 -3.22 4.72
C ARG A 63 -0.27 -4.14 5.93
N LEU A 64 -0.62 -5.40 5.69
CA LEU A 64 -0.67 -6.46 6.68
C LEU A 64 0.68 -7.19 6.68
N ASN A 65 1.42 -7.06 7.78
CA ASN A 65 2.68 -7.75 8.01
C ASN A 65 2.49 -8.73 9.17
N ASN A 66 3.19 -9.86 9.15
CA ASN A 66 3.38 -10.69 10.32
C ASN A 66 4.08 -9.88 11.43
N GLY A 67 5.17 -9.21 11.09
CA GLY A 67 5.83 -8.27 11.98
C GLY A 67 6.88 -7.45 11.26
N TYR A 68 7.73 -6.81 12.04
CA TYR A 68 8.94 -6.14 11.56
C TYR A 68 10.16 -6.96 11.98
N SER A 69 11.34 -6.64 11.45
CA SER A 69 12.59 -7.26 11.88
C SER A 69 12.68 -7.38 13.41
N PRO A 70 12.94 -8.57 13.97
CA PRO A 70 13.38 -9.80 13.27
C PRO A 70 12.25 -10.78 12.90
N ALA A 71 10.98 -10.46 13.14
CA ALA A 71 9.87 -11.40 12.94
C ALA A 71 9.57 -11.68 11.45
N GLY A 72 9.94 -10.75 10.57
CA GLY A 72 9.70 -10.81 9.14
C GLY A 72 8.32 -10.31 8.73
N THR A 73 8.25 -9.75 7.53
CA THR A 73 7.03 -9.16 6.95
C THR A 73 5.93 -10.20 6.69
N ILE A 74 6.32 -11.43 6.37
CA ILE A 74 5.50 -12.64 6.39
C ILE A 74 6.18 -13.64 7.34
N PRO A 75 5.45 -14.57 7.98
CA PRO A 75 6.08 -15.47 8.92
C PRO A 75 6.96 -16.49 8.19
N ASN A 76 7.65 -17.34 8.95
CA ASN A 76 8.30 -18.52 8.37
C ASN A 76 7.26 -19.36 7.60
N SER A 77 7.67 -19.99 6.51
CA SER A 77 6.79 -20.71 5.57
C SER A 77 6.00 -21.86 6.21
N ALA A 78 6.38 -22.32 7.40
CA ALA A 78 5.61 -23.26 8.20
C ALA A 78 4.31 -22.67 8.80
N TYR A 79 4.10 -21.35 8.75
CA TYR A 79 2.95 -20.65 9.36
C TYR A 79 2.13 -19.81 8.38
N TYR A 80 2.25 -20.06 7.07
CA TYR A 80 1.51 -19.28 6.07
C TYR A 80 -0.01 -19.48 6.19
N GLU A 81 -0.46 -20.69 6.54
CA GLU A 81 -1.87 -20.99 6.77
C GLU A 81 -2.43 -20.23 7.98
N GLU A 82 -1.68 -20.18 9.09
CA GLU A 82 -2.05 -19.44 10.29
C GLU A 82 -2.06 -17.93 10.05
N PHE A 83 -1.06 -17.41 9.32
CA PHE A 83 -1.03 -16.00 8.93
C PHE A 83 -2.18 -15.63 7.99
N ALA A 84 -2.55 -16.50 7.04
CA ALA A 84 -3.70 -16.28 6.19
C ALA A 84 -5.01 -16.21 6.99
N GLN A 85 -5.18 -17.08 7.99
CA GLN A 85 -6.32 -17.01 8.91
C GLN A 85 -6.28 -15.72 9.74
N ARG A 86 -5.10 -15.32 10.22
CA ARG A 86 -4.93 -14.06 10.95
C ARG A 86 -5.28 -12.83 10.10
N CYS A 87 -4.83 -12.77 8.84
CA CYS A 87 -5.22 -11.75 7.88
C CYS A 87 -6.75 -11.69 7.73
N ALA A 88 -7.40 -12.85 7.54
CA ALA A 88 -8.85 -12.90 7.40
C ALA A 88 -9.59 -12.40 8.66
N ASN A 89 -9.13 -12.79 9.85
CA ASN A 89 -9.68 -12.32 11.12
C ASN A 89 -9.53 -10.80 11.27
N PHE A 90 -8.35 -10.26 10.94
CA PHE A 90 -8.09 -8.82 10.98
C PHE A 90 -9.03 -8.06 10.04
N VAL A 91 -9.18 -8.53 8.80
CA VAL A 91 -10.05 -7.92 7.79
C VAL A 91 -11.52 -7.98 8.20
N ALA A 92 -12.00 -9.12 8.69
CA ALA A 92 -13.40 -9.30 9.14
C ALA A 92 -13.76 -8.36 10.29
N ASN A 93 -12.80 -8.05 11.16
CA ASN A 93 -12.99 -7.17 12.33
C ASN A 93 -12.54 -5.72 12.08
N SER A 94 -12.11 -5.40 10.86
CA SER A 94 -11.73 -4.05 10.46
C SER A 94 -12.85 -3.36 9.68
N ARG A 95 -12.96 -2.03 9.83
CA ARG A 95 -13.96 -1.24 9.09
C ARG A 95 -13.34 -0.01 8.46
N GLY A 96 -13.93 0.43 7.34
CA GLY A 96 -13.47 1.62 6.62
C GLY A 96 -12.22 1.41 5.76
N CYS A 97 -11.81 0.16 5.51
CA CYS A 97 -10.78 -0.23 4.55
C CYS A 97 -11.29 -1.39 3.68
N LYS A 98 -10.87 -1.42 2.41
CA LYS A 98 -11.21 -2.46 1.41
C LYS A 98 -10.02 -2.80 0.50
N ILE A 99 -8.83 -2.32 0.84
CA ILE A 99 -7.60 -2.49 0.05
C ILE A 99 -6.50 -2.94 1.01
N TRP A 100 -6.05 -4.17 0.84
CA TRP A 100 -5.14 -4.87 1.74
C TRP A 100 -3.86 -5.21 1.00
N ILE A 101 -2.69 -4.93 1.58
CA ILE A 101 -1.38 -5.26 0.99
C ILE A 101 -0.78 -6.37 1.83
N ILE A 102 -0.33 -7.47 1.23
CA ILE A 102 0.24 -8.61 1.98
C ILE A 102 1.77 -8.53 1.95
N GLY A 103 2.35 -8.21 3.09
CA GLY A 103 3.79 -8.06 3.27
C GLY A 103 4.40 -6.80 2.64
N ASN A 104 5.72 -6.71 2.76
CA ASN A 104 6.56 -5.59 2.38
C ASN A 104 7.98 -6.06 2.06
N GLU A 105 8.51 -5.67 0.91
CA GLU A 105 9.95 -5.78 0.60
C GLU A 105 10.54 -7.17 0.85
N MET A 106 9.80 -8.23 0.48
CA MET A 106 10.10 -9.63 0.80
C MET A 106 11.45 -10.13 0.27
N ASN A 107 12.00 -9.45 -0.75
CA ASN A 107 13.33 -9.73 -1.28
C ASN A 107 14.46 -9.22 -0.37
N TYR A 108 14.17 -8.34 0.57
CA TYR A 108 15.15 -7.73 1.45
C TYR A 108 15.37 -8.58 2.71
N ALA A 109 16.63 -8.91 3.03
CA ALA A 109 16.96 -9.80 4.13
C ALA A 109 16.47 -9.32 5.51
N ILE A 110 16.31 -8.00 5.73
CA ILE A 110 15.79 -7.48 7.00
C ILE A 110 14.31 -7.81 7.23
N GLU A 111 13.56 -8.04 6.15
CA GLU A 111 12.14 -8.37 6.18
C GLU A 111 11.88 -9.88 6.23
N ARG A 112 12.95 -10.70 6.27
CA ARG A 112 12.82 -12.15 6.33
C ARG A 112 12.51 -12.64 7.74
N PRO A 113 11.62 -13.63 7.89
CA PRO A 113 11.39 -14.29 9.17
C PRO A 113 12.60 -15.15 9.57
N PRO A 114 12.76 -15.49 10.86
CA PRO A 114 13.85 -16.35 11.31
C PRO A 114 13.68 -17.79 10.78
N LEU A 115 14.79 -18.50 10.59
CA LEU A 115 14.80 -19.91 10.14
C LEU A 115 14.22 -20.90 11.17
N PHE A 116 14.20 -20.54 12.45
CA PHE A 116 13.69 -21.39 13.53
C PHE A 116 12.62 -20.67 14.35
N SER A 117 11.39 -21.13 14.18
CA SER A 117 10.18 -20.58 14.79
C SER A 117 9.88 -21.20 16.15
N ARG A 118 10.42 -20.60 17.22
CA ARG A 118 9.82 -20.67 18.58
C ARG A 118 10.47 -19.81 19.66
N ALA A 119 11.62 -19.18 19.40
CA ALA A 119 12.34 -18.46 20.46
C ALA A 119 11.83 -17.04 20.75
N ALA A 120 10.97 -16.46 19.89
CA ALA A 120 10.50 -15.09 20.04
C ALA A 120 9.30 -14.94 21.00
N GLU A 121 8.41 -15.95 21.09
CA GLU A 121 7.26 -15.89 22.01
C GLU A 121 7.65 -16.09 23.47
N THR A 122 8.71 -16.85 23.77
CA THR A 122 9.09 -17.19 25.16
C THR A 122 9.90 -16.11 25.88
N LEU A 123 10.22 -14.97 25.25
CA LEU A 123 11.03 -13.93 25.89
C LEU A 123 10.22 -12.81 26.56
N ASP A 124 8.91 -12.72 26.30
CA ASP A 124 8.05 -11.73 26.98
C ASP A 124 7.39 -12.27 28.27
N ASP A 125 7.34 -13.60 28.45
CA ASP A 125 6.62 -14.24 29.59
C ASP A 125 7.53 -14.82 30.70
N ALA A 126 8.85 -14.60 30.65
CA ALA A 126 9.74 -15.06 31.72
C ALA A 126 9.83 -14.02 32.85
N GLU A 127 9.17 -14.27 33.98
CA GLU A 127 9.49 -13.57 35.23
C GLU A 127 10.98 -13.75 35.56
N PRO A 128 11.73 -12.68 35.89
CA PRO A 128 13.17 -12.79 36.05
C PRO A 128 13.54 -13.38 37.41
N GLU A 129 14.00 -14.64 37.39
CA GLU A 129 14.85 -15.21 38.44
C GLU A 129 16.06 -14.28 38.74
N PRO A 130 16.52 -14.18 40.00
CA PRO A 130 17.39 -13.10 40.43
C PRO A 130 18.87 -13.37 40.07
N ALA A 131 19.29 -12.96 38.88
CA ALA A 131 20.70 -12.76 38.55
C ALA A 131 21.19 -11.35 38.96
N SER A 132 22.44 -11.28 39.45
CA SER A 132 23.10 -10.14 40.09
C SER A 132 23.20 -8.87 39.22
N GLY A 133 23.13 -7.71 39.89
CA GLY A 133 22.76 -6.40 39.34
C GLY A 133 23.69 -5.75 38.30
N GLU A 134 24.92 -6.22 38.12
CA GLU A 134 25.86 -5.62 37.14
C GLU A 134 25.69 -6.19 35.73
N SER A 135 25.34 -7.46 35.59
CA SER A 135 25.12 -8.11 34.28
C SER A 135 23.84 -7.64 33.58
N LYS A 136 22.80 -7.26 34.36
CA LYS A 136 21.52 -6.74 33.85
C LYS A 136 21.65 -5.37 33.18
N GLY A 137 22.54 -4.51 33.69
CA GLY A 137 22.75 -3.17 33.14
C GLY A 137 23.37 -3.21 31.74
N LEU A 138 24.41 -4.04 31.57
CA LEU A 138 25.14 -4.13 30.30
C LEU A 138 24.33 -4.85 29.21
N LEU A 139 23.65 -5.95 29.54
CA LEU A 139 22.82 -6.70 28.58
C LEU A 139 21.56 -5.91 28.15
N ALA A 140 20.94 -5.16 29.08
CA ALA A 140 19.79 -4.30 28.77
C ALA A 140 20.18 -3.04 27.98
N THR A 141 21.43 -2.59 28.10
CA THR A 141 21.98 -1.46 27.32
C THR A 141 22.38 -1.93 25.93
N ALA A 142 23.00 -3.11 25.81
CA ALA A 142 23.29 -3.75 24.52
C ALA A 142 22.03 -4.12 23.74
N ARG A 143 20.97 -4.64 24.41
CA ARG A 143 19.67 -4.91 23.78
C ARG A 143 18.95 -3.64 23.33
N ARG A 144 18.99 -2.56 24.12
CA ARG A 144 18.43 -1.26 23.72
C ARG A 144 19.21 -0.61 22.59
N GLY A 145 20.53 -0.74 22.59
CA GLY A 145 21.40 -0.31 21.49
C GLY A 145 21.11 -1.10 20.21
N ALA A 146 21.02 -2.42 20.28
CA ALA A 146 20.68 -3.28 19.15
C ALA A 146 19.24 -3.05 18.64
N GLN A 147 18.25 -2.83 19.51
CA GLN A 147 16.88 -2.47 19.11
C GLN A 147 16.79 -1.07 18.50
N ALA A 148 17.57 -0.09 18.97
CA ALA A 148 17.65 1.24 18.37
C ALA A 148 18.33 1.23 17.00
N VAL A 149 19.39 0.43 16.85
CA VAL A 149 20.05 0.18 15.56
C VAL A 149 19.13 -0.58 14.61
N MET A 150 18.45 -1.63 15.05
CA MET A 150 17.47 -2.39 14.25
C MET A 150 16.23 -1.57 13.88
N ARG A 151 15.75 -0.66 14.74
CA ARG A 151 14.66 0.28 14.39
C ARG A 151 15.08 1.35 13.38
N ASN A 152 16.35 1.72 13.36
CA ASN A 152 16.91 2.58 12.30
C ASN A 152 17.18 1.79 11.01
N LEU A 153 17.36 0.46 11.09
CA LEU A 153 17.56 -0.43 9.95
C LEU A 153 16.24 -0.93 9.34
N SER A 154 15.15 -1.06 10.10
CA SER A 154 13.84 -1.57 9.62
C SER A 154 13.06 -0.60 8.73
N ALA A 155 13.73 0.44 8.23
CA ALA A 155 13.28 1.36 7.19
C ALA A 155 14.37 1.53 6.11
N GLY A 156 15.31 0.58 6.04
CA GLY A 156 16.53 0.66 5.25
C GLY A 156 16.28 0.45 3.76
N MET A 157 15.70 1.44 3.11
CA MET A 157 15.44 1.44 1.68
C MET A 157 16.70 1.10 0.88
N GLY A 158 16.65 -0.03 0.18
CA GLY A 158 17.24 -0.22 -1.14
C GLY A 158 18.71 0.11 -1.40
N ASP A 159 19.65 -0.03 -0.47
CA ASP A 159 21.05 -0.03 -0.91
C ASP A 159 21.85 -1.15 -0.24
N ALA A 160 22.46 -2.01 -1.05
CA ALA A 160 23.43 -3.01 -0.59
C ALA A 160 24.87 -2.50 -0.77
N GLN A 161 25.10 -1.48 -1.61
CA GLN A 161 26.45 -1.05 -1.97
C GLN A 161 27.04 0.00 -1.02
N LEU A 162 26.22 0.91 -0.48
CA LEU A 162 26.68 1.93 0.47
C LEU A 162 27.04 1.38 1.88
N PHE A 163 26.47 0.24 2.29
CA PHE A 163 26.70 -0.34 3.63
C PHE A 163 28.06 -1.04 3.79
N SER A 164 28.75 -1.38 2.69
CA SER A 164 30.06 -2.04 2.79
C SER A 164 31.19 -1.12 3.27
N ARG A 165 31.00 0.21 3.21
CA ARG A 165 32.06 1.19 3.54
C ARG A 165 31.84 1.98 4.83
N SER A 166 30.61 2.22 5.29
CA SER A 166 30.38 3.05 6.51
C SER A 166 30.27 2.24 7.80
N VAL A 167 29.89 0.97 7.76
CA VAL A 167 29.83 0.12 8.97
C VAL A 167 31.24 -0.13 9.54
N ALA A 168 32.25 -0.12 8.68
CA ALA A 168 33.65 -0.23 9.10
C ALA A 168 34.18 1.04 9.80
N SER A 169 33.65 2.23 9.53
CA SER A 169 34.13 3.48 10.14
C SER A 169 33.44 3.81 11.46
N ASP A 170 32.15 3.50 11.59
CA ASP A 170 31.36 3.90 12.77
C ASP A 170 31.44 2.87 13.91
N ALA A 171 31.78 1.60 13.59
CA ALA A 171 32.14 0.61 14.60
C ALA A 171 33.49 0.95 15.28
N ASP A 172 34.39 1.63 14.57
CA ASP A 172 35.74 1.96 15.03
C ASP A 172 35.78 3.11 16.07
N GLU A 173 34.73 3.94 16.15
CA GLU A 173 34.64 5.05 17.11
C GLU A 173 33.94 4.67 18.43
N ILE A 174 33.05 3.66 18.42
CA ILE A 174 32.31 3.25 19.64
C ILE A 174 33.09 2.20 20.45
N VAL A 175 33.99 1.43 19.84
CA VAL A 175 34.68 0.29 20.48
C VAL A 175 35.96 0.69 21.24
N LYS A 176 36.38 1.96 21.19
CA LYS A 176 37.66 2.40 21.81
C LYS A 176 37.70 2.47 23.34
N ASP A 177 36.60 2.28 24.05
CA ASP A 177 36.54 2.44 25.51
C ASP A 177 36.23 1.16 26.30
N ALA A 178 36.15 -0.01 25.66
CA ALA A 178 35.94 -1.29 26.36
C ALA A 178 37.09 -2.26 26.07
N LEU A 179 37.91 -2.52 27.09
CA LEU A 179 38.98 -3.53 27.08
C LEU A 179 38.39 -4.96 26.96
N VAL A 180 37.98 -5.36 25.76
CA VAL A 180 37.54 -6.73 25.48
C VAL A 180 38.23 -7.20 24.20
N ASP A 181 38.98 -8.31 24.29
CA ASP A 181 39.74 -8.90 23.19
C ASP A 181 38.85 -9.16 21.95
N ASP A 182 39.19 -8.52 20.82
CA ASP A 182 38.50 -8.62 19.53
C ASP A 182 38.28 -10.07 19.04
N ALA A 183 39.14 -11.00 19.47
CA ALA A 183 39.06 -12.41 19.09
C ALA A 183 37.87 -13.17 19.69
N GLN A 184 37.22 -12.65 20.74
CA GLN A 184 36.06 -13.29 21.38
C GLN A 184 34.70 -12.72 20.92
N LEU A 185 34.68 -11.57 20.23
CA LEU A 185 33.46 -10.94 19.71
C LEU A 185 33.22 -11.20 18.21
N ALA A 186 34.23 -11.63 17.46
CA ALA A 186 34.12 -11.92 16.04
C ALA A 186 33.00 -12.92 15.65
N PRO A 187 32.66 -13.96 16.45
CA PRO A 187 31.52 -14.84 16.14
C PRO A 187 30.15 -14.27 16.53
N LEU A 188 30.10 -13.19 17.34
CA LEU A 188 28.87 -12.56 17.83
C LEU A 188 28.40 -11.38 16.95
N LEU A 189 29.24 -10.95 16.02
CA LEU A 189 28.99 -9.86 15.06
C LEU A 189 28.93 -10.35 13.60
N ALA A 190 28.83 -11.66 13.37
CA ALA A 190 28.45 -12.17 12.05
C ALA A 190 27.10 -11.53 11.65
N PRO A 191 26.97 -10.97 10.44
CA PRO A 191 25.88 -10.07 10.11
C PRO A 191 24.55 -10.82 10.21
N ALA A 192 23.64 -10.32 11.05
CA ALA A 192 22.26 -10.80 11.18
C ALA A 192 21.48 -10.76 9.83
N ALA A 193 22.04 -10.15 8.79
CA ALA A 193 21.50 -10.00 7.44
C ALA A 193 21.53 -11.28 6.56
N GLU A 194 22.09 -12.41 7.02
CA GLU A 194 21.98 -13.70 6.30
C GLU A 194 21.12 -14.75 7.03
N SER A 195 20.50 -14.42 8.16
CA SER A 195 19.97 -15.41 9.11
C SER A 195 18.47 -15.75 9.00
N GLY A 196 17.77 -15.16 8.03
CA GLY A 196 16.32 -15.36 7.80
C GLY A 196 16.00 -16.31 6.65
N GLU A 197 14.80 -16.90 6.68
CA GLU A 197 14.27 -17.72 5.60
C GLU A 197 14.19 -16.89 4.31
N VAL A 198 14.92 -17.29 3.27
CA VAL A 198 14.91 -16.61 1.97
C VAL A 198 13.52 -16.78 1.35
N ILE A 199 12.81 -15.68 1.14
CA ILE A 199 11.47 -15.69 0.55
C ILE A 199 11.61 -15.65 -0.98
N THR A 200 11.57 -16.82 -1.63
CA THR A 200 11.52 -16.93 -3.10
C THR A 200 10.19 -16.43 -3.68
N PRO A 201 10.09 -16.14 -5.00
CA PRO A 201 8.82 -15.80 -5.63
C PRO A 201 7.71 -16.83 -5.37
N GLU A 202 8.03 -18.12 -5.40
CA GLU A 202 7.09 -19.21 -5.14
C GLU A 202 6.58 -19.21 -3.69
N MET A 203 7.46 -18.94 -2.74
CA MET A 203 7.09 -18.84 -1.32
C MET A 203 6.19 -17.65 -1.07
N TYR A 204 6.53 -16.49 -1.62
CA TYR A 204 5.69 -15.30 -1.50
C TYR A 204 4.33 -15.51 -2.17
N ALA A 205 4.30 -15.99 -3.42
CA ALA A 205 3.07 -16.25 -4.16
C ALA A 205 2.15 -17.23 -3.41
N ARG A 206 2.71 -18.26 -2.75
CA ARG A 206 1.94 -19.18 -1.89
C ARG A 206 1.32 -18.45 -0.70
N CYS A 207 2.12 -17.71 0.07
CA CYS A 207 1.63 -16.97 1.24
C CYS A 207 0.53 -15.98 0.83
N TYR A 208 0.78 -15.19 -0.21
CA TYR A 208 -0.17 -14.22 -0.75
C TYR A 208 -1.48 -14.88 -1.20
N ALA A 209 -1.42 -16.00 -1.94
CA ALA A 209 -2.61 -16.69 -2.41
C ALA A 209 -3.47 -17.22 -1.25
N LEU A 210 -2.84 -17.75 -0.20
CA LEU A 210 -3.54 -18.18 1.02
C LEU A 210 -4.25 -16.99 1.71
N CYS A 211 -3.54 -15.87 1.91
CA CYS A 211 -4.12 -14.66 2.49
C CYS A 211 -5.29 -14.12 1.67
N ARG A 212 -5.12 -14.00 0.34
CA ARG A 212 -6.18 -13.51 -0.56
C ARG A 212 -7.41 -14.41 -0.54
N GLN A 213 -7.22 -15.72 -0.65
CA GLN A 213 -8.31 -16.69 -0.59
C GLN A 213 -9.07 -16.59 0.74
N ALA A 214 -8.36 -16.50 1.86
CA ALA A 214 -8.96 -16.40 3.18
C ALA A 214 -9.77 -15.10 3.35
N ILE A 215 -9.24 -13.97 2.86
CA ILE A 215 -9.93 -12.67 2.89
C ILE A 215 -11.20 -12.70 2.02
N HIS A 216 -11.11 -13.18 0.77
CA HIS A 216 -12.25 -13.20 -0.15
C HIS A 216 -13.34 -14.19 0.27
N ALA A 217 -13.01 -15.20 1.07
CA ALA A 217 -13.99 -16.12 1.64
C ALA A 217 -14.87 -15.49 2.74
N ILE A 218 -14.49 -14.32 3.29
CA ILE A 218 -15.28 -13.63 4.30
C ILE A 218 -16.55 -13.04 3.65
N PRO A 219 -17.75 -13.28 4.21
CA PRO A 219 -18.99 -12.70 3.71
C PRO A 219 -18.91 -11.16 3.62
N GLY A 220 -19.12 -10.60 2.43
CA GLY A 220 -19.06 -9.15 2.19
C GLY A 220 -17.66 -8.61 1.87
N HIS A 221 -16.66 -9.47 1.69
CA HIS A 221 -15.29 -9.11 1.32
C HIS A 221 -14.80 -9.75 0.01
N SER A 222 -15.67 -10.39 -0.77
CA SER A 222 -15.32 -10.95 -2.08
C SER A 222 -14.90 -9.90 -3.13
N ASP A 223 -15.22 -8.62 -2.88
CA ASP A 223 -14.86 -7.48 -3.73
C ASP A 223 -13.71 -6.64 -3.16
N ASP A 224 -13.12 -7.06 -2.02
CA ASP A 224 -11.95 -6.39 -1.46
C ASP A 224 -10.76 -6.57 -2.39
N GLN A 225 -9.89 -5.55 -2.50
CA GLN A 225 -8.63 -5.70 -3.24
C GLN A 225 -7.55 -6.23 -2.31
N VAL A 226 -6.92 -7.33 -2.70
CA VAL A 226 -5.72 -7.84 -2.04
C VAL A 226 -4.53 -7.65 -2.99
N LEU A 227 -3.61 -6.78 -2.62
CA LEU A 227 -2.48 -6.35 -3.42
C LEU A 227 -1.20 -7.06 -2.98
N ILE A 228 -0.30 -7.32 -3.93
CA ILE A 228 1.05 -7.78 -3.57
C ILE A 228 1.79 -6.69 -2.80
N GLY A 229 2.64 -7.09 -1.86
CA GLY A 229 3.62 -6.24 -1.20
C GLY A 229 4.67 -5.75 -2.18
N ALA A 230 5.14 -4.53 -1.99
CA ALA A 230 6.12 -3.94 -2.87
C ALA A 230 7.46 -4.67 -2.73
N VAL A 231 8.21 -4.78 -3.82
CA VAL A 231 9.56 -5.33 -3.81
C VAL A 231 10.54 -4.20 -3.55
N ALA A 232 11.52 -4.41 -2.66
CA ALA A 232 12.55 -3.41 -2.37
C ALA A 232 13.37 -3.14 -3.65
N PRO A 233 13.37 -1.90 -4.18
CA PRO A 233 14.25 -1.58 -5.29
C PRO A 233 15.71 -1.75 -4.86
N TRP A 234 16.56 -2.09 -5.81
CA TRP A 234 18.03 -2.16 -5.68
C TRP A 234 18.56 -3.22 -4.70
N ASN A 235 17.70 -4.06 -4.11
CA ASN A 235 18.12 -5.13 -3.21
C ASN A 235 18.35 -6.45 -3.94
N ASP A 236 19.60 -6.93 -3.91
CA ASP A 236 20.07 -8.12 -4.63
C ASP A 236 20.23 -9.38 -3.76
N GLN A 237 19.67 -9.36 -2.55
CA GLN A 237 19.95 -10.37 -1.53
C GLN A 237 19.13 -11.64 -1.69
N THR A 238 18.11 -11.66 -2.55
CA THR A 238 17.27 -12.85 -2.83
C THR A 238 17.64 -13.44 -4.18
N ARG A 239 18.48 -14.49 -4.13
CA ARG A 239 18.99 -15.20 -5.31
C ARG A 239 18.41 -16.60 -5.38
N TYR A 240 18.02 -17.03 -6.57
CA TYR A 240 17.42 -18.34 -6.83
C TYR A 240 17.69 -18.76 -8.29
N PRO A 241 17.49 -20.04 -8.66
CA PRO A 241 17.71 -20.49 -10.04
C PRO A 241 16.90 -19.66 -11.05
N GLY A 242 17.57 -19.08 -12.05
CA GLY A 242 16.96 -18.17 -13.02
C GLY A 242 17.09 -16.68 -12.69
N ASN A 243 17.51 -16.35 -11.47
CA ASN A 243 17.83 -14.99 -11.03
C ASN A 243 19.06 -14.97 -10.09
N GLU A 244 20.19 -15.46 -10.61
CA GLU A 244 21.42 -15.64 -9.83
C GLU A 244 22.03 -14.31 -9.36
N SER A 245 21.73 -13.21 -10.05
CA SER A 245 22.14 -11.87 -9.63
C SER A 245 21.26 -11.28 -8.54
N GLY A 246 20.10 -11.86 -8.25
CA GLY A 246 19.12 -11.30 -7.31
C GLY A 246 18.45 -10.03 -7.83
N ASP A 247 18.29 -9.89 -9.15
CA ASP A 247 17.65 -8.72 -9.74
C ASP A 247 16.21 -8.60 -9.21
N TRP A 248 15.95 -7.53 -8.46
CA TRP A 248 14.67 -7.30 -7.80
C TRP A 248 13.52 -7.09 -8.80
N VAL A 249 13.80 -6.60 -10.02
CA VAL A 249 12.77 -6.46 -11.05
C VAL A 249 12.41 -7.82 -11.64
N VAL A 250 13.37 -8.73 -11.74
CA VAL A 250 13.12 -10.13 -12.13
C VAL A 250 12.32 -10.84 -11.02
N TYR A 251 12.70 -10.67 -9.76
CA TYR A 251 11.94 -11.19 -8.61
C TYR A 251 10.47 -10.71 -8.61
N PHE A 252 10.25 -9.42 -8.85
CA PHE A 252 8.93 -8.83 -9.00
C PHE A 252 8.15 -9.45 -10.17
N GLN A 253 8.79 -9.59 -11.34
CA GLN A 253 8.15 -10.19 -12.51
C GLN A 253 7.75 -11.64 -12.26
N ASP A 254 8.64 -12.43 -11.66
CA ASP A 254 8.40 -13.86 -11.38
C ASP A 254 7.22 -14.04 -10.42
N ILE A 255 7.05 -13.17 -9.41
CA ILE A 255 5.85 -13.16 -8.55
C ILE A 255 4.59 -12.96 -9.39
N LEU A 256 4.58 -11.96 -10.28
CA LEU A 256 3.40 -11.65 -11.09
C LEU A 256 3.09 -12.76 -12.10
N ASP A 257 4.11 -13.37 -12.70
CA ASP A 257 3.94 -14.49 -13.63
C ASP A 257 3.40 -15.74 -12.93
N LEU A 258 3.80 -16.00 -11.68
CA LEU A 258 3.27 -17.10 -10.85
C LEU A 258 1.80 -16.89 -10.46
N LEU A 259 1.41 -15.67 -10.10
CA LEU A 259 0.04 -15.36 -9.69
C LEU A 259 -0.91 -15.26 -10.89
N GLY A 260 -0.48 -14.57 -11.95
CA GLY A 260 -1.33 -14.20 -13.07
C GLY A 260 -2.47 -13.25 -12.68
N VAL A 261 -3.24 -12.82 -13.68
CA VAL A 261 -4.32 -11.84 -13.50
C VAL A 261 -5.47 -12.34 -12.63
N GLU A 262 -5.76 -13.64 -12.63
CA GLU A 262 -6.93 -14.18 -11.90
C GLU A 262 -6.72 -14.22 -10.39
N GLN A 263 -5.45 -14.28 -9.96
CA GLN A 263 -5.10 -14.39 -8.55
C GLN A 263 -4.57 -13.09 -7.95
N CYS A 264 -4.52 -11.98 -8.69
CA CYS A 264 -3.98 -10.72 -8.22
C CYS A 264 -4.96 -9.55 -8.47
N ASP A 265 -5.29 -8.77 -7.44
CA ASP A 265 -6.23 -7.66 -7.57
C ASP A 265 -5.55 -6.31 -7.87
N GLY A 266 -4.22 -6.25 -7.75
CA GLY A 266 -3.42 -5.06 -8.03
C GLY A 266 -2.01 -5.15 -7.50
N VAL A 267 -1.21 -4.16 -7.89
CA VAL A 267 0.24 -4.16 -7.73
C VAL A 267 0.66 -2.99 -6.85
N THR A 268 1.57 -3.23 -5.90
CA THR A 268 2.27 -2.15 -5.20
C THR A 268 3.75 -2.15 -5.58
N ILE A 269 4.35 -0.98 -5.66
CA ILE A 269 5.77 -0.77 -5.93
C ILE A 269 6.30 0.36 -5.04
N HIS A 270 7.61 0.37 -4.81
CA HIS A 270 8.30 1.46 -4.13
C HIS A 270 9.28 2.14 -5.09
N THR A 271 9.53 3.44 -4.88
CA THR A 271 10.57 4.15 -5.62
C THR A 271 11.10 5.34 -4.83
N TYR A 272 12.37 5.66 -4.99
CA TYR A 272 13.07 6.70 -4.22
C TYR A 272 14.05 7.48 -5.10
N THR A 273 14.58 8.59 -4.60
CA THR A 273 15.83 9.15 -5.13
C THR A 273 16.96 8.90 -4.15
N HIS A 274 18.20 8.77 -4.63
CA HIS A 274 19.37 8.73 -3.75
C HIS A 274 19.83 10.16 -3.43
N GLY A 275 19.02 10.87 -2.64
CA GLY A 275 19.28 12.23 -2.19
C GLY A 275 18.20 13.25 -2.56
N ALA A 276 18.37 14.46 -2.04
CA ALA A 276 17.37 15.52 -2.05
C ALA A 276 17.35 16.38 -3.34
N ASP A 277 18.29 16.20 -4.27
CA ASP A 277 18.30 16.98 -5.51
C ASP A 277 17.09 16.63 -6.37
N THR A 278 16.22 17.61 -6.60
CA THR A 278 15.00 17.49 -7.39
C THR A 278 15.25 16.97 -8.81
N ASN A 279 16.44 17.17 -9.39
CA ASN A 279 16.78 16.62 -10.71
C ASN A 279 16.84 15.08 -10.72
N LEU A 280 17.05 14.44 -9.56
CA LEU A 280 17.06 12.98 -9.44
C LEU A 280 15.69 12.35 -9.73
N ILE A 281 14.61 13.11 -9.64
CA ILE A 281 13.26 12.67 -10.05
C ILE A 281 13.22 12.30 -11.54
N TYR A 282 13.93 13.06 -12.38
CA TYR A 282 13.89 12.91 -13.83
C TYR A 282 15.09 12.13 -14.39
N SER A 283 16.04 11.75 -13.53
CA SER A 283 17.31 11.15 -13.93
C SER A 283 17.13 9.78 -14.57
N ASP A 284 17.70 9.62 -15.77
CA ASP A 284 17.81 8.33 -16.47
C ASP A 284 19.07 7.54 -16.07
N ALA A 285 19.79 7.98 -15.03
CA ALA A 285 20.98 7.30 -14.54
C ALA A 285 20.67 5.83 -14.20
N LYS A 286 21.55 4.95 -14.65
CA LYS A 286 21.48 3.50 -14.43
C LYS A 286 22.49 3.07 -13.37
N MET A 287 22.25 1.91 -12.76
CA MET A 287 23.17 1.32 -11.78
C MET A 287 24.45 0.78 -12.44
N ASP A 288 25.44 0.52 -11.61
CA ASP A 288 26.67 -0.16 -12.00
C ASP A 288 26.43 -1.65 -12.34
N PRO A 289 27.39 -2.31 -13.03
CA PRO A 289 27.33 -3.75 -13.24
C PRO A 289 27.08 -4.55 -11.95
N PRO A 290 26.22 -5.61 -11.98
CA PRO A 290 25.55 -6.21 -13.14
C PRO A 290 24.17 -5.61 -13.49
N PHE A 291 23.78 -4.47 -12.92
CA PHE A 291 22.43 -3.92 -13.00
C PHE A 291 22.30 -2.71 -13.94
N GLN A 292 23.12 -2.63 -14.99
CA GLN A 292 23.17 -1.47 -15.89
C GLN A 292 21.87 -1.18 -16.67
N ASN A 293 20.92 -2.11 -16.64
CA ASN A 293 19.59 -1.92 -17.21
C ASN A 293 18.58 -1.29 -16.23
N ARG A 294 18.93 -1.18 -14.94
CA ARG A 294 18.06 -0.68 -13.88
C ARG A 294 18.36 0.78 -13.53
N HIS A 295 17.32 1.58 -13.35
CA HIS A 295 17.44 2.99 -12.96
C HIS A 295 17.89 3.11 -11.50
N PHE A 296 18.74 4.09 -11.25
CA PHE A 296 19.32 4.35 -9.93
C PHE A 296 18.50 5.34 -9.09
N ASN A 297 17.60 6.13 -9.66
CA ASN A 297 16.81 7.11 -8.90
C ASN A 297 15.31 6.85 -9.09
N PHE A 298 14.49 7.91 -9.04
CA PHE A 298 13.04 7.82 -9.00
C PHE A 298 12.45 7.02 -10.16
N LYS A 299 13.08 7.05 -11.35
CA LYS A 299 12.68 6.25 -12.49
C LYS A 299 12.82 4.72 -12.31
N ALA A 300 13.28 4.23 -11.16
CA ALA A 300 13.16 2.81 -10.80
C ALA A 300 11.70 2.31 -10.89
N TYR A 301 10.71 3.19 -10.67
CA TYR A 301 9.30 2.86 -10.91
C TYR A 301 9.05 2.41 -12.36
N VAL A 302 9.75 2.98 -13.34
CA VAL A 302 9.61 2.62 -14.76
C VAL A 302 10.02 1.17 -15.00
N ASP A 303 11.07 0.70 -14.33
CA ASP A 303 11.55 -0.67 -14.48
C ASP A 303 10.50 -1.67 -13.97
N PHE A 304 9.88 -1.40 -12.82
CA PHE A 304 8.76 -2.20 -12.32
C PHE A 304 7.55 -2.13 -13.27
N MET A 305 7.16 -0.93 -13.72
CA MET A 305 6.02 -0.78 -14.62
C MET A 305 6.20 -1.52 -15.95
N GLN A 306 7.43 -1.58 -16.47
CA GLN A 306 7.74 -2.33 -17.69
C GLN A 306 7.75 -3.85 -17.47
N ALA A 307 8.08 -4.30 -16.26
CA ALA A 307 8.10 -5.70 -15.88
C ALA A 307 6.70 -6.30 -15.63
N ILE A 308 5.66 -5.47 -15.43
CA ILE A 308 4.29 -5.97 -15.29
C ILE A 308 3.86 -6.72 -16.57
N PRO A 309 3.46 -8.01 -16.47
CA PRO A 309 3.04 -8.81 -17.63
C PRO A 309 1.89 -8.14 -18.37
N ALA A 310 1.88 -8.24 -19.71
CA ALA A 310 0.88 -7.57 -20.54
C ALA A 310 -0.57 -7.96 -20.18
N SER A 311 -0.78 -9.21 -19.76
CA SER A 311 -2.06 -9.76 -19.29
C SER A 311 -2.54 -9.19 -17.95
N MET A 312 -1.71 -8.43 -17.24
CA MET A 312 -2.00 -7.84 -15.94
C MET A 312 -2.02 -6.31 -15.98
N ARG A 313 -1.82 -5.68 -17.15
CA ARG A 313 -1.75 -4.21 -17.28
C ARG A 313 -3.09 -3.49 -17.05
N GLN A 314 -4.18 -4.23 -16.94
CA GLN A 314 -5.49 -3.74 -16.52
C GLN A 314 -5.64 -3.63 -15.00
N LEU A 315 -4.74 -4.23 -14.23
CA LEU A 315 -4.77 -4.14 -12.77
C LEU A 315 -4.30 -2.75 -12.31
N PRO A 316 -4.83 -2.23 -11.19
CA PRO A 316 -4.36 -0.97 -10.64
C PRO A 316 -2.94 -1.10 -10.07
N VAL A 317 -2.14 -0.04 -10.19
CA VAL A 317 -0.79 0.05 -9.61
C VAL A 317 -0.72 1.20 -8.61
N TYR A 318 -0.04 0.98 -7.49
CA TYR A 318 0.09 1.92 -6.38
C TYR A 318 1.57 2.09 -6.02
N ILE A 319 2.06 3.33 -5.90
CA ILE A 319 3.38 3.58 -5.29
C ILE A 319 3.15 3.83 -3.81
N THR A 320 3.33 2.79 -2.99
CA THR A 320 2.97 2.79 -1.56
C THR A 320 4.03 3.39 -0.65
N GLU A 321 5.21 3.72 -1.20
CA GLU A 321 6.30 4.34 -0.46
C GLU A 321 7.22 5.12 -1.42
N THR A 322 7.52 6.38 -1.07
CA THR A 322 8.53 7.20 -1.74
C THR A 322 9.12 8.28 -0.82
N ASN A 323 10.40 8.59 -1.01
CA ASN A 323 11.12 9.70 -0.39
C ASN A 323 12.48 9.92 -1.10
N GLN A 324 13.33 10.73 -0.49
CA GLN A 324 14.65 11.12 -1.00
C GLN A 324 15.82 10.24 -0.51
N ASP A 325 15.55 9.07 0.07
CA ASP A 325 16.50 8.11 0.68
C ASP A 325 17.53 8.74 1.64
N VAL A 326 17.17 9.90 2.17
CA VAL A 326 17.86 10.60 3.24
C VAL A 326 16.79 11.28 4.09
N PRO A 327 17.07 11.63 5.36
CA PRO A 327 16.12 12.36 6.18
C PRO A 327 15.61 13.61 5.45
N TRP A 328 14.29 13.82 5.44
CA TRP A 328 13.72 14.99 4.79
C TRP A 328 14.38 16.27 5.28
N GLU A 329 14.90 17.09 4.37
CA GLU A 329 15.41 18.40 4.76
C GLU A 329 14.21 19.29 5.10
N ASN A 330 14.26 20.06 6.19
CA ASN A 330 13.18 20.99 6.53
C ASN A 330 13.20 22.25 5.63
N ARG A 331 13.12 22.06 4.32
CA ARG A 331 13.14 23.09 3.29
C ARG A 331 12.19 22.71 2.17
N ASN A 332 11.62 23.73 1.54
CA ASN A 332 10.89 23.55 0.31
C ASN A 332 11.89 23.58 -0.84
N ILE A 333 12.27 22.40 -1.32
CA ILE A 333 13.22 22.22 -2.43
C ILE A 333 12.53 21.79 -3.73
N GLY A 334 11.20 21.63 -3.71
CA GLY A 334 10.40 21.25 -4.87
C GLY A 334 10.39 19.76 -5.18
N TRP A 335 10.99 18.92 -4.33
CA TRP A 335 11.06 17.47 -4.52
C TRP A 335 9.66 16.86 -4.55
N VAL A 336 8.78 17.25 -3.61
CA VAL A 336 7.42 16.69 -3.52
C VAL A 336 6.59 17.09 -4.74
N GLN A 337 6.66 18.36 -5.15
CA GLN A 337 6.01 18.84 -6.38
C GLN A 337 6.49 18.09 -7.62
N ALA A 338 7.80 17.89 -7.75
CA ALA A 338 8.41 17.20 -8.88
C ALA A 338 7.98 15.72 -8.95
N ALA A 339 8.04 14.99 -7.83
CA ALA A 339 7.64 13.59 -7.75
C ALA A 339 6.17 13.38 -8.17
N TYR A 340 5.25 14.20 -7.65
CA TYR A 340 3.84 14.14 -8.08
C TYR A 340 3.64 14.57 -9.54
N GLY A 341 4.40 15.57 -10.01
CA GLY A 341 4.37 16.01 -11.40
C GLY A 341 4.79 14.91 -12.38
N GLU A 342 5.84 14.16 -12.04
CA GLU A 342 6.37 13.02 -12.81
C GLU A 342 5.32 11.90 -12.93
N ILE A 343 4.72 11.46 -11.83
CA ILE A 343 3.69 10.41 -11.86
C ILE A 343 2.44 10.87 -12.62
N ASN A 344 2.06 12.14 -12.50
CA ASN A 344 0.97 12.69 -13.32
C ASN A 344 1.34 12.73 -14.82
N TRP A 345 2.59 13.08 -15.16
CA TRP A 345 3.08 13.05 -16.53
C TRP A 345 3.04 11.62 -17.09
N TRP A 346 3.50 10.61 -16.34
CA TRP A 346 3.40 9.19 -16.70
C TRP A 346 1.95 8.80 -17.01
N ASN A 347 1.02 9.12 -16.10
CA ASN A 347 -0.40 8.82 -16.23
C ASN A 347 -1.09 9.51 -17.40
N SER A 348 -0.48 10.56 -17.95
CA SER A 348 -0.97 11.28 -19.13
C SER A 348 -0.45 10.73 -20.45
N GLN A 349 0.55 9.83 -20.42
CA GLN A 349 1.11 9.27 -21.64
C GLN A 349 0.16 8.24 -22.27
N PRO A 350 -0.01 8.24 -23.60
CA PRO A 350 -0.84 7.27 -24.29
C PRO A 350 -0.37 5.83 -24.06
N GLY A 351 -1.28 4.96 -23.62
CA GLY A 351 -1.00 3.53 -23.41
C GLY A 351 -0.26 3.19 -22.11
N SER A 352 0.09 4.18 -21.28
CA SER A 352 0.63 3.92 -19.95
C SER A 352 -0.42 3.29 -19.04
N GLN A 353 -0.04 2.20 -18.37
CA GLN A 353 -0.79 1.70 -17.22
C GLN A 353 -0.73 2.75 -16.11
N GLN A 354 -1.89 3.17 -15.61
CA GLN A 354 -1.95 4.28 -14.66
C GLN A 354 -1.56 3.85 -13.25
N ILE A 355 -0.85 4.75 -12.58
CA ILE A 355 -0.45 4.67 -11.18
C ILE A 355 -1.46 5.48 -10.36
N HIS A 356 -2.17 4.83 -9.46
CA HIS A 356 -3.32 5.39 -8.75
C HIS A 356 -2.93 6.30 -7.59
N ASN A 357 -1.74 6.13 -7.02
CA ASN A 357 -1.20 6.96 -5.95
C ASN A 357 0.32 7.04 -5.94
N LEU A 358 0.82 8.04 -5.22
CA LEU A 358 2.20 8.20 -4.80
C LEU A 358 2.19 8.59 -3.31
N ILE A 359 2.74 7.73 -2.47
CA ILE A 359 2.66 7.86 -1.00
C ILE A 359 3.97 8.37 -0.42
N LEU A 360 3.96 9.56 0.18
CA LEU A 360 5.15 10.12 0.85
C LEU A 360 5.46 9.37 2.15
N TYR A 361 6.69 8.87 2.27
CA TYR A 361 7.23 8.20 3.45
C TYR A 361 8.11 9.14 4.28
N ARG A 362 7.84 9.42 5.56
CA ARG A 362 6.71 8.97 6.40
C ARG A 362 6.18 10.14 7.22
N TRP A 363 4.90 10.14 7.60
CA TRP A 363 4.35 11.28 8.32
C TRP A 363 4.86 11.43 9.78
N PRO A 364 4.52 10.54 10.72
CA PRO A 364 4.82 10.70 12.15
C PRO A 364 6.31 10.57 12.49
N LYS A 365 6.71 11.15 13.62
CA LYS A 365 8.08 11.08 14.19
C LYS A 365 8.43 9.71 14.77
N ILE A 366 8.49 8.69 13.92
CA ILE A 366 8.80 7.31 14.31
C ILE A 366 10.20 6.89 13.85
N ASP A 367 10.63 7.36 12.68
CA ASP A 367 11.94 7.09 12.09
C ASP A 367 12.58 8.39 11.56
N GLN A 368 13.79 8.33 11.00
CA GLN A 368 14.51 9.51 10.51
C GLN A 368 13.88 10.15 9.25
N TRP A 369 12.94 9.46 8.58
CA TRP A 369 12.24 9.93 7.37
C TRP A 369 10.88 10.57 7.71
N TYR A 370 10.65 10.97 8.97
CA TYR A 370 9.43 11.67 9.38
C TYR A 370 9.24 13.02 8.64
N ILE A 371 7.99 13.44 8.42
CA ILE A 371 7.63 14.75 7.82
C ILE A 371 7.07 15.70 8.88
N GLU A 372 6.43 15.17 9.93
CA GLU A 372 5.78 15.95 10.98
C GLU A 372 6.72 17.03 11.58
N GLY A 373 6.32 18.29 11.48
CA GLY A 373 7.10 19.44 11.96
C GLY A 373 8.12 19.99 10.95
N LYS A 374 8.30 19.37 9.78
CA LYS A 374 9.14 19.89 8.70
C LYS A 374 8.34 20.84 7.80
N ALA A 375 8.14 22.07 8.28
CA ALA A 375 7.37 23.12 7.61
C ALA A 375 7.73 23.32 6.12
N GLY A 376 9.01 23.17 5.73
CA GLY A 376 9.44 23.29 4.34
C GLY A 376 8.86 22.19 3.43
N VAL A 377 8.89 20.95 3.89
CA VAL A 377 8.32 19.78 3.17
C VAL A 377 6.80 19.89 3.11
N ILE A 378 6.18 20.31 4.22
CA ILE A 378 4.73 20.50 4.29
C ILE A 378 4.29 21.60 3.31
N GLU A 379 5.05 22.69 3.18
CA GLU A 379 4.76 23.72 2.19
C GLU A 379 4.94 23.21 0.75
N ASP A 380 5.98 22.43 0.47
CA ASP A 380 6.17 21.77 -0.83
C ASP A 380 4.96 20.88 -1.18
N PHE A 381 4.48 20.09 -0.21
CA PHE A 381 3.27 19.27 -0.36
C PHE A 381 2.00 20.12 -0.60
N ARG A 382 1.81 21.23 0.13
CA ARG A 382 0.69 22.15 -0.12
C ARG A 382 0.71 22.75 -1.52
N LEU A 383 1.90 23.06 -2.05
CA LEU A 383 2.04 23.55 -3.41
C LEU A 383 1.72 22.46 -4.43
N ALA A 384 2.15 21.21 -4.21
CA ALA A 384 1.76 20.07 -5.04
C ALA A 384 0.23 19.91 -5.07
N LEU A 385 -0.43 20.03 -3.91
CA LEU A 385 -1.89 20.04 -3.75
C LEU A 385 -2.60 21.22 -4.40
N ARG A 386 -1.92 22.18 -5.03
CA ARG A 386 -2.61 23.17 -5.90
C ARG A 386 -2.97 22.57 -7.26
N ASN A 387 -2.32 21.48 -7.67
CA ASN A 387 -2.53 20.83 -8.96
C ASN A 387 -3.63 19.77 -8.95
N ASN A 388 -4.31 19.58 -10.08
CA ASN A 388 -5.38 18.59 -10.24
C ASN A 388 -4.92 17.23 -10.73
N TYR A 389 -3.89 16.68 -10.09
CA TYR A 389 -3.32 15.39 -10.45
C TYR A 389 -4.25 14.25 -10.03
N ARG A 390 -4.70 13.49 -11.02
CA ARG A 390 -5.70 12.43 -10.89
C ARG A 390 -5.36 11.29 -11.84
N TRP A 391 -5.55 10.06 -11.39
CA TRP A 391 -5.69 8.95 -12.33
C TRP A 391 -7.09 9.02 -12.96
N GLN A 392 -7.26 8.39 -14.12
CA GLN A 392 -8.53 8.40 -14.85
C GLN A 392 -9.15 7.02 -14.72
N GLU A 393 -10.40 6.95 -14.28
CA GLU A 393 -11.13 5.69 -14.44
C GLU A 393 -11.12 5.33 -15.94
N PRO A 394 -10.91 4.05 -16.30
CA PRO A 394 -11.10 3.60 -17.67
C PRO A 394 -12.44 4.12 -18.14
N THR A 395 -12.44 4.90 -19.22
CA THR A 395 -13.66 5.40 -19.81
C THR A 395 -14.41 4.21 -20.35
N THR A 396 -15.26 3.59 -19.51
CA THR A 396 -16.34 2.76 -20.04
C THR A 396 -17.11 3.71 -20.95
N PRO A 397 -17.16 3.46 -22.28
CA PRO A 397 -17.96 4.30 -23.16
C PRO A 397 -19.33 4.38 -22.52
N PRO A 398 -19.90 5.58 -22.29
CA PRO A 398 -21.20 5.67 -21.66
C PRO A 398 -22.13 4.75 -22.45
N GLN A 399 -22.60 3.67 -21.82
CA GLN A 399 -23.59 2.81 -22.45
C GLN A 399 -24.76 3.73 -22.78
N SER A 400 -25.01 3.88 -24.09
CA SER A 400 -26.10 4.71 -24.56
C SER A 400 -27.37 3.91 -24.36
N PHE A 401 -28.07 4.19 -23.26
CA PHE A 401 -29.40 3.66 -23.04
C PHE A 401 -30.38 4.25 -24.05
N ARG A 402 -31.36 3.46 -24.47
CA ARG A 402 -32.50 3.82 -25.31
C ARG A 402 -33.79 3.70 -24.50
N ALA A 403 -34.81 4.48 -24.86
CA ALA A 403 -36.16 4.26 -24.35
C ALA A 403 -36.60 2.83 -24.66
N GLY A 404 -37.05 2.10 -23.64
CA GLY A 404 -37.41 0.68 -23.71
C GLY A 404 -36.38 -0.27 -23.10
N ASP A 405 -35.13 0.17 -22.89
CA ASP A 405 -34.10 -0.68 -22.29
C ASP A 405 -34.49 -1.07 -20.85
N ILE A 406 -34.15 -2.30 -20.47
CA ILE A 406 -34.19 -2.75 -19.08
C ILE A 406 -32.76 -2.74 -18.57
N VAL A 407 -32.52 -1.93 -17.55
CA VAL A 407 -31.22 -1.78 -16.90
C VAL A 407 -31.29 -2.30 -15.47
N ALA A 408 -30.16 -2.73 -14.93
CA ALA A 408 -30.04 -3.10 -13.52
C ALA A 408 -29.07 -2.15 -12.81
N THR A 409 -29.40 -1.77 -11.58
CA THR A 409 -28.46 -1.05 -10.74
C THR A 409 -27.30 -1.97 -10.35
N THR A 410 -26.09 -1.46 -10.36
CA THR A 410 -24.88 -2.21 -10.00
C THR A 410 -24.48 -2.02 -8.53
N SER A 411 -25.05 -0.97 -7.93
CA SER A 411 -24.78 -0.47 -6.59
C SER A 411 -26.04 0.20 -6.05
N VAL A 412 -25.99 0.71 -4.82
CA VAL A 412 -27.07 1.52 -4.27
C VAL A 412 -27.14 2.86 -5.01
N VAL A 413 -28.29 3.20 -5.61
CA VAL A 413 -28.49 4.46 -6.33
C VAL A 413 -29.64 5.28 -5.74
N ASN A 414 -29.50 6.61 -5.73
CA ASN A 414 -30.57 7.52 -5.31
C ASN A 414 -31.47 7.87 -6.50
N LEU A 415 -32.71 7.40 -6.50
CA LEU A 415 -33.76 7.85 -7.42
C LEU A 415 -34.19 9.27 -7.03
N ARG A 416 -34.19 10.21 -7.98
CA ARG A 416 -34.45 11.63 -7.71
C ARG A 416 -35.67 12.17 -8.46
N ARG A 417 -36.34 13.17 -7.87
CA ARG A 417 -37.48 13.89 -8.48
C ARG A 417 -37.03 14.75 -9.65
N SER A 418 -35.91 15.45 -9.49
CA SER A 418 -35.38 16.36 -10.51
C SER A 418 -34.07 15.85 -11.14
N PRO A 419 -33.75 16.25 -12.38
CA PRO A 419 -32.52 15.81 -13.03
C PRO A 419 -31.27 16.39 -12.38
N GLY A 420 -30.20 15.58 -12.31
CA GLY A 420 -28.88 15.96 -11.81
C GLY A 420 -28.65 15.61 -10.33
N PHE A 421 -27.39 15.61 -9.88
CA PHE A 421 -27.01 15.25 -8.49
C PHE A 421 -26.31 16.38 -7.73
N LEU A 422 -25.75 17.37 -8.42
CA LEU A 422 -25.06 18.52 -7.82
C LEU A 422 -26.08 19.58 -7.36
N GLY A 423 -25.89 20.10 -6.14
CA GLY A 423 -26.69 21.22 -5.59
C GLY A 423 -28.16 20.92 -5.29
N LYS A 424 -28.53 19.64 -5.07
CA LYS A 424 -29.93 19.23 -4.84
C LYS A 424 -30.25 19.08 -3.34
N PRO A 425 -31.45 19.49 -2.89
CA PRO A 425 -31.87 19.33 -1.50
C PRO A 425 -32.11 17.85 -1.14
N ALA A 426 -32.07 17.50 0.15
CA ALA A 426 -32.26 16.13 0.63
C ALA A 426 -33.61 15.51 0.18
N GLY A 427 -34.69 16.30 0.16
CA GLY A 427 -36.02 15.87 -0.30
C GLY A 427 -36.17 15.62 -1.81
N ASP A 428 -35.12 15.87 -2.59
CA ASP A 428 -35.09 15.53 -4.02
C ASP A 428 -34.90 14.01 -4.24
N ILE A 429 -34.40 13.28 -3.25
CA ILE A 429 -34.31 11.82 -3.28
C ILE A 429 -35.70 11.24 -3.00
N VAL A 430 -36.23 10.46 -3.94
CA VAL A 430 -37.52 9.75 -3.84
C VAL A 430 -37.34 8.40 -3.16
N ALA A 431 -36.25 7.71 -3.49
CA ALA A 431 -35.94 6.38 -2.95
C ALA A 431 -34.44 6.08 -3.14
N GLN A 432 -33.91 5.20 -2.28
CA GLN A 432 -32.65 4.50 -2.53
C GLN A 432 -32.96 3.13 -3.10
N LEU A 433 -32.40 2.84 -4.28
CA LEU A 433 -32.56 1.56 -4.95
C LEU A 433 -31.32 0.73 -4.65
N PRO A 434 -31.45 -0.48 -4.07
CA PRO A 434 -30.31 -1.36 -3.83
C PRO A 434 -29.68 -1.83 -5.15
N ALA A 435 -28.50 -2.44 -5.09
CA ALA A 435 -27.91 -3.12 -6.23
C ALA A 435 -28.87 -4.21 -6.78
N GLN A 436 -28.73 -4.54 -8.06
CA GLN A 436 -29.55 -5.48 -8.82
C GLN A 436 -31.03 -5.09 -8.99
N THR A 437 -31.39 -3.83 -8.71
CA THR A 437 -32.74 -3.32 -8.96
C THR A 437 -32.94 -3.11 -10.46
N ARG A 438 -33.95 -3.75 -11.03
CA ARG A 438 -34.30 -3.62 -12.46
C ARG A 438 -35.21 -2.43 -12.74
N LEU A 439 -34.82 -1.63 -13.72
CA LEU A 439 -35.48 -0.39 -14.11
C LEU A 439 -35.70 -0.37 -15.62
N SER A 440 -36.84 0.15 -16.06
CA SER A 440 -37.10 0.41 -17.48
C SER A 440 -36.81 1.86 -17.83
N ILE A 441 -36.09 2.09 -18.92
CA ILE A 441 -35.82 3.43 -19.45
C ILE A 441 -37.05 3.92 -20.22
N LEU A 442 -37.62 5.07 -19.85
CA LEU A 442 -38.85 5.59 -20.47
C LEU A 442 -38.61 6.62 -21.58
N VAL A 443 -37.56 7.42 -21.49
CA VAL A 443 -37.19 8.45 -22.47
C VAL A 443 -35.69 8.66 -22.45
N THR A 444 -35.11 9.00 -23.60
CA THR A 444 -33.66 9.27 -23.74
C THR A 444 -33.44 10.57 -24.50
N PHE A 445 -32.74 11.49 -23.84
CA PHE A 445 -32.36 12.85 -24.22
C PHE A 445 -33.49 13.91 -24.36
N PRO A 446 -33.29 15.11 -23.75
CA PRO A 446 -32.11 15.49 -22.96
C PRO A 446 -32.09 14.86 -21.55
N LYS A 447 -33.02 13.94 -21.24
CA LYS A 447 -33.21 13.35 -19.91
C LYS A 447 -33.54 11.86 -19.99
N VAL A 448 -33.09 11.10 -18.98
CA VAL A 448 -33.44 9.69 -18.78
C VAL A 448 -34.45 9.59 -17.63
N GLN A 449 -35.64 9.05 -17.90
CA GLN A 449 -36.65 8.73 -16.88
C GLN A 449 -36.75 7.22 -16.70
N MET A 450 -37.04 6.76 -15.49
CA MET A 450 -37.10 5.32 -15.19
C MET A 450 -38.35 4.94 -14.40
N LEU A 451 -38.80 3.69 -14.59
CA LEU A 451 -39.86 3.06 -13.80
C LEU A 451 -39.36 1.75 -13.17
N LEU A 452 -39.79 1.46 -11.95
CA LEU A 452 -39.61 0.16 -11.31
C LEU A 452 -40.50 -0.88 -12.01
N SER A 453 -39.91 -1.96 -12.49
CA SER A 453 -40.65 -3.08 -13.08
C SER A 453 -40.98 -4.13 -12.02
N GLY A 454 -42.28 -4.37 -11.77
CA GLY A 454 -42.75 -5.54 -11.02
C GLY A 454 -43.03 -5.34 -9.52
N GLY A 455 -44.27 -4.97 -9.21
CA GLY A 455 -44.90 -5.17 -7.91
C GLY A 455 -46.41 -5.09 -8.07
N ARG A 456 -47.16 -6.14 -7.69
CA ARG A 456 -48.63 -6.11 -7.71
C ARG A 456 -49.10 -4.97 -6.79
N CYS A 457 -49.72 -3.94 -7.36
CA CYS A 457 -50.37 -2.89 -6.58
C CYS A 457 -51.63 -3.46 -5.91
N GLY A 458 -51.63 -3.52 -4.58
CA GLY A 458 -52.87 -3.49 -3.79
C GLY A 458 -53.51 -2.10 -3.88
N PRO A 459 -54.84 -1.99 -3.73
CA PRO A 459 -55.57 -0.76 -4.02
C PRO A 459 -55.48 0.24 -2.85
N SER A 460 -54.33 0.89 -2.68
CA SER A 460 -54.22 2.23 -2.12
C SER A 460 -52.76 2.67 -2.18
N ILE A 461 -52.42 3.49 -3.16
CA ILE A 461 -51.42 4.58 -3.17
C ILE A 461 -51.34 4.97 -4.64
N ALA A 462 -52.27 5.81 -5.07
CA ALA A 462 -52.12 6.56 -6.30
C ALA A 462 -50.96 7.55 -6.09
N GLY A 463 -49.78 7.28 -6.67
CA GLY A 463 -48.68 8.24 -6.56
C GLY A 463 -47.26 7.78 -6.89
N CYS A 464 -47.02 6.71 -7.68
CA CYS A 464 -45.67 6.43 -8.17
C CYS A 464 -45.21 7.55 -9.12
N LYS A 465 -44.57 8.58 -8.56
CA LYS A 465 -44.03 9.73 -9.28
C LYS A 465 -42.76 9.33 -10.02
N VAL A 466 -42.80 9.52 -11.34
CA VAL A 466 -41.70 9.49 -12.30
C VAL A 466 -40.46 10.21 -11.73
N GLY A 467 -39.33 9.51 -11.67
CA GLY A 467 -38.03 10.06 -11.27
C GLY A 467 -37.06 10.11 -12.45
N SER A 468 -36.12 11.05 -12.43
CA SER A 468 -35.09 11.19 -13.46
C SER A 468 -33.71 10.89 -12.89
N LEU A 469 -32.91 10.14 -13.63
CA LEU A 469 -31.51 9.85 -13.31
C LEU A 469 -30.61 10.44 -14.40
N ARG A 470 -29.46 10.98 -14.03
CA ARG A 470 -28.32 11.05 -14.97
C ARG A 470 -27.44 9.85 -14.64
N PRO A 471 -27.03 9.02 -15.62
CA PRO A 471 -26.11 7.92 -15.35
C PRO A 471 -24.82 8.50 -14.75
N ARG A 472 -24.37 7.94 -13.62
CA ARG A 472 -22.92 7.87 -13.38
C ARG A 472 -22.37 6.78 -14.28
N PRO A 473 -21.11 6.87 -14.73
CA PRO A 473 -20.49 5.84 -15.58
C PRO A 473 -20.63 4.41 -15.05
N THR A 474 -20.86 4.23 -13.74
CA THR A 474 -20.81 2.94 -13.06
C THR A 474 -22.13 2.45 -12.43
N GLY A 475 -23.24 3.20 -12.51
CA GLY A 475 -24.42 2.95 -11.67
C GLY A 475 -25.53 2.07 -12.26
N LEU A 476 -25.51 1.83 -13.57
CA LEU A 476 -26.54 1.12 -14.32
C LEU A 476 -25.86 0.30 -15.42
N HIS A 477 -26.26 -0.96 -15.58
CA HIS A 477 -25.87 -1.84 -16.69
C HIS A 477 -27.08 -2.24 -17.52
#